data_AF-A0A975BFW5-F1
#
_entry.id   AF-A0A975BFW5-F1
#
_cell.length_a   1.000
_cell.length_b   1.000
_cell.length_c   1.000
_cell.angle_alpha   90.00
_cell.angle_beta   90.00
_cell.angle_gamma   90.00
#
_symmetry.space_group_name_H-M   'P 1'
#
loop_
_entity.id
_entity.type
_entity.pdbx_description
1 polymer ?
#
loop_
_entity_poly.entity_id
_entity_poly.type
_entity_poly.pdbx_seq_one_letter_code
_entity_poly.pdbx_strand_id
1 'polypeptide(L)'
;MRELGIYKIAPITSPDDFIKNTFSARLKVVWNFYLEELNSNQIRLSTETRVLCMSPFTKLTFGLYWMIIKPFSGVTHKKMLQIIKQDSETHAEIG
;
A
#
# COMPACT_ATOMS: atom_id res chain seq x y z
N MET A 1 11.44 -3.83 28.75
CA MET A 1 11.12 -4.37 27.43
C MET A 1 9.67 -4.01 27.11
N ARG A 2 9.40 -3.18 26.09
CA ARG A 2 8.02 -2.91 25.67
C ARG A 2 7.59 -4.04 24.75
N GLU A 3 6.49 -4.70 25.09
CA GLU A 3 5.79 -5.63 24.22
C GLU A 3 5.50 -4.92 22.88
N LEU A 4 6.05 -5.45 21.80
CA LEU A 4 5.73 -5.03 20.44
C LEU A 4 4.31 -5.51 20.15
N GLY A 5 3.33 -4.70 20.57
CA GLY A 5 1.92 -4.95 20.35
C GLY A 5 1.66 -5.30 18.90
N ILE A 6 0.98 -6.42 18.70
CA ILE A 6 0.60 -7.00 17.41
C ILE A 6 0.08 -5.88 16.49
N TYR A 7 0.77 -5.64 15.39
CA TYR A 7 0.30 -4.73 14.34
C TYR A 7 -1.03 -5.26 13.81
N LYS A 8 -2.15 -4.65 14.21
CA LYS A 8 -3.47 -5.00 13.69
C LYS A 8 -3.57 -4.52 12.24
N ILE A 9 -3.59 -5.47 11.31
CA ILE A 9 -4.03 -5.23 9.93
C ILE A 9 -5.55 -5.35 9.94
N ALA A 10 -6.26 -4.28 9.57
CA ALA A 10 -7.71 -4.25 9.48
C ALA A 10 -8.13 -3.86 8.06
N PRO A 11 -9.18 -4.49 7.49
CA PRO A 11 -9.73 -4.05 6.21
C PRO A 11 -10.33 -2.66 6.36
N ILE A 12 -10.02 -1.77 5.41
CA ILE A 12 -10.63 -0.45 5.27
C ILE A 12 -11.54 -0.50 4.05
N THR A 13 -12.85 -0.41 4.27
CA THR A 13 -13.86 -0.63 3.21
C THR A 13 -14.25 0.64 2.49
N SER A 14 -13.91 1.81 3.03
CA SER A 14 -14.22 3.12 2.42
C SER A 14 -13.20 4.19 2.78
N PRO A 15 -13.09 5.28 2.00
CA PRO A 15 -12.29 6.45 2.36
C PRO A 15 -12.71 7.07 3.70
N ASP A 16 -14.01 7.10 4.00
CA ASP A 16 -14.53 7.61 5.26
C ASP A 16 -14.07 6.79 6.46
N ASP A 17 -14.05 5.47 6.34
CA ASP A 17 -13.53 4.57 7.38
C ASP A 17 -12.04 4.88 7.63
N PHE A 18 -11.22 5.04 6.59
CA PHE A 18 -9.81 5.42 6.75
C PHE A 18 -9.62 6.71 7.58
N ILE A 19 -10.43 7.74 7.27
CA ILE A 19 -10.34 9.05 7.91
C ILE A 19 -10.87 9.01 9.33
N LYS A 20 -12.09 8.49 9.52
CA LYS A 20 -12.88 8.60 10.76
C LYS A 20 -12.61 7.49 11.77
N ASN A 21 -11.94 6.40 11.38
CA ASN A 21 -11.63 5.31 12.30
C ASN A 21 -10.87 5.82 13.54
N THR A 22 -11.37 5.46 14.72
CA THR A 22 -10.97 5.97 16.03
C THR A 22 -9.68 5.37 16.58
N PHE A 23 -8.97 4.55 15.80
CA PHE A 23 -7.66 4.04 16.22
C PHE A 23 -6.70 5.19 16.53
N SER A 24 -6.16 5.20 17.76
CA SER A 24 -5.22 6.22 18.24
C SER A 24 -3.84 6.05 17.60
N ALA A 25 -3.77 6.25 16.29
CA ALA A 25 -2.55 6.18 15.52
C ALA A 25 -2.03 7.59 15.20
N ARG A 26 -0.72 7.81 15.31
CA ARG A 26 -0.09 9.07 14.85
C ARG A 26 -0.07 9.15 13.32
N LEU A 27 -0.02 7.98 12.67
CA LEU A 27 0.05 7.78 11.23
C LEU A 27 -0.85 6.60 10.86
N LYS A 28 -1.69 6.75 9.84
CA LYS A 28 -2.42 5.65 9.22
C LYS A 28 -1.86 5.40 7.83
N VAL A 29 -1.71 4.13 7.46
CA VAL A 29 -1.23 3.70 6.14
C VAL A 29 -2.19 2.65 5.61
N VAL A 30 -2.59 2.80 4.35
CA VAL A 30 -3.37 1.79 3.62
C VAL A 30 -2.68 1.52 2.29
N TRP A 31 -2.78 0.27 1.83
CA TRP A 31 -2.26 -0.17 0.54
C TRP A 31 -3.41 -0.76 -0.28
N ASN A 32 -3.64 -0.18 -1.44
CA ASN A 32 -4.69 -0.57 -2.36
C ASN A 32 -4.11 -1.36 -3.53
N PHE A 33 -4.84 -2.38 -3.95
CA PHE A 33 -4.62 -3.13 -5.19
C PHE A 33 -5.82 -2.88 -6.09
N TYR A 34 -5.57 -2.33 -7.27
CA TYR A 34 -6.61 -2.04 -8.25
C TYR A 34 -6.34 -2.84 -9.52
N LEU A 35 -7.34 -3.60 -9.95
CA LEU A 35 -7.30 -4.38 -11.19
C LEU A 35 -8.21 -3.68 -12.20
N GLU A 36 -7.65 -3.37 -13.36
CA GLU A 36 -8.36 -2.76 -14.48
C GLU A 36 -8.26 -3.70 -15.68
N GLU A 37 -9.39 -4.17 -16.21
CA GLU A 37 -9.42 -4.92 -17.47
C GLU A 37 -9.12 -3.97 -18.63
N LEU A 38 -8.03 -4.23 -19.36
CA LEU A 38 -7.66 -3.44 -20.54
C LEU A 38 -8.26 -4.02 -21.83
N ASN A 39 -8.41 -5.35 -21.88
CA ASN A 39 -9.06 -6.12 -22.94
C ASN A 39 -9.31 -7.55 -22.42
N SER A 40 -9.87 -8.42 -23.25
CA SER A 40 -10.26 -9.79 -22.86
C SER A 40 -9.12 -10.63 -22.25
N ASN A 41 -7.86 -10.30 -22.55
CA ASN A 41 -6.69 -11.09 -22.13
C ASN A 41 -5.64 -10.26 -21.38
N GLN A 42 -5.95 -9.03 -20.98
CA GLN A 42 -5.00 -8.17 -20.28
C GLN A 42 -5.66 -7.46 -19.10
N ILE A 43 -5.04 -7.61 -17.93
CA ILE A 43 -5.39 -6.89 -16.71
C ILE A 43 -4.22 -6.02 -16.30
N ARG A 44 -4.49 -4.75 -16.02
CA ARG A 44 -3.54 -3.85 -15.37
C ARG A 44 -3.75 -3.92 -13.86
N LEU A 45 -2.76 -4.50 -13.17
CA LEU A 45 -2.63 -4.39 -11.73
C LEU A 45 -1.86 -3.12 -11.35
N SER A 46 -2.51 -2.24 -10.60
CA SER A 46 -1.92 -1.03 -10.03
C SER A 46 -1.95 -1.09 -8.51
N THR A 47 -0.95 -0.50 -7.86
CA THR A 47 -0.94 -0.36 -6.41
C THR A 47 -0.81 1.09 -5.99
N GLU A 48 -1.49 1.44 -4.89
CA GLU A 48 -1.43 2.78 -4.32
C GLU A 48 -1.29 2.70 -2.80
N THR A 49 -0.28 3.38 -2.26
CA THR A 49 -0.12 3.52 -0.82
C THR A 49 -0.59 4.91 -0.40
N ARG A 50 -1.60 4.97 0.46
CA ARG A 50 -2.12 6.23 1.01
C ARG A 50 -1.74 6.34 2.48
N VAL A 51 -1.25 7.51 2.85
CA VAL A 51 -0.75 7.79 4.20
C VAL A 51 -1.47 9.02 4.76
N LEU A 52 -2.12 8.86 5.90
CA LEU A 52 -2.76 9.94 6.64
C LEU A 52 -1.95 10.26 7.89
N CYS A 53 -1.39 11.45 7.92
CA CYS A 53 -0.71 12.00 9.10
C CYS A 53 -1.75 12.71 9.98
N MET A 54 -1.94 12.23 11.21
CA MET A 54 -2.95 12.79 12.13
C MET A 54 -2.50 14.08 12.83
N SER A 55 -1.25 14.52 12.62
CA SER A 55 -0.73 15.78 13.16
C SER A 55 0.25 16.48 12.20
N PRO A 56 0.40 17.82 12.27
CA PRO A 56 1.38 18.56 11.48
C PRO A 56 2.83 18.12 11.74
N PHE A 57 3.16 17.81 13.00
CA PHE A 57 4.47 17.29 13.37
C PHE A 57 4.76 15.95 12.69
N THR A 58 3.79 15.03 12.70
CA THR A 58 3.92 13.74 12.01
C THR A 58 4.07 13.92 10.49
N LYS A 59 3.36 14.88 9.89
CA LYS A 59 3.49 15.19 8.46
C LYS A 59 4.89 15.66 8.10
N LEU A 60 5.50 16.52 8.92
CA LEU A 60 6.86 17.00 8.71
C LEU A 60 7.88 15.86 8.82
N THR A 61 7.84 15.10 9.91
CA THR A 61 8.77 13.99 10.13
C THR A 61 8.62 12.91 9.07
N PHE A 62 7.37 12.60 8.68
CA PHE A 62 7.10 11.63 7.62
C PHE A 62 7.57 12.14 6.26
N GLY A 63 7.39 13.43 5.94
CA GLY A 63 7.91 14.02 4.71
C GLY A 63 9.42 13.93 4.60
N LEU A 64 10.16 14.23 5.68
CA LEU A 64 11.62 14.09 5.74
C LEU A 64 12.05 12.64 5.54
N TYR A 65 11.44 11.71 6.27
CA TYR A 65 11.66 10.27 6.10
C TYR A 65 11.38 9.82 4.66
N TRP A 66 10.25 10.25 4.09
CA TRP A 66 9.81 9.86 2.76
C TRP A 66 10.75 10.37 1.67
N MET A 67 11.33 11.56 1.79
CA MET A 67 12.31 12.06 0.83
C MET A 67 13.54 11.14 0.71
N ILE A 68 13.93 10.48 1.79
CA ILE A 68 15.07 9.55 1.80
C ILE A 68 14.68 8.17 1.24
N ILE A 69 13.48 7.68 1.59
CA ILE A 69 13.06 6.30 1.29
C ILE A 69 12.33 6.16 -0.05
N LYS A 70 11.63 7.20 -0.51
CA LYS A 70 10.85 7.21 -1.76
C LYS A 70 11.60 6.59 -2.95
N PRO A 71 12.86 6.96 -3.29
CA PRO A 71 13.54 6.41 -4.47
C PRO A 71 13.66 4.88 -4.42
N PHE A 72 13.97 4.30 -3.26
CA PHE A 72 14.13 2.86 -3.11
C PHE A 72 12.79 2.13 -3.04
N SER A 73 11.81 2.71 -2.35
CA SER A 73 10.47 2.10 -2.22
C SER A 73 9.77 1.88 -3.57
N GLY A 74 9.93 2.82 -4.51
CA GLY A 74 9.35 2.70 -5.85
C GLY A 74 9.95 1.54 -6.65
N VAL A 75 11.26 1.27 -6.50
CA VAL A 75 11.94 0.14 -7.17
C VAL A 75 11.40 -1.19 -6.64
N THR A 76 11.26 -1.32 -5.32
CA THR A 76 10.71 -2.53 -4.70
C THR A 76 9.27 -2.79 -5.16
N HIS A 77 8.42 -1.76 -5.19
CA HIS A 77 7.04 -1.90 -5.65
C HIS A 77 6.99 -2.32 -7.13
N LYS A 78 7.84 -1.73 -7.98
CA LYS A 78 7.93 -2.12 -9.39
C LYS A 78 8.39 -3.57 -9.55
N LYS A 79 9.37 -4.02 -8.77
CA LYS A 79 9.86 -5.41 -8.78
C LYS A 79 8.79 -6.39 -8.32
N MET A 80 8.07 -6.06 -7.25
CA MET A 80 6.93 -6.86 -6.80
C MET A 80 5.87 -7.01 -7.90
N LEU A 81 5.48 -5.92 -8.56
CA LEU A 81 4.50 -5.98 -9.66
C LEU A 81 5.01 -6.81 -10.85
N GLN A 82 6.31 -6.76 -11.16
CA GLN A 82 6.92 -7.61 -12.20
C GLN A 82 6.84 -9.10 -11.84
N ILE A 83 7.11 -9.46 -10.58
CA ILE A 83 7.00 -10.84 -10.10
C ILE A 83 5.55 -11.32 -10.18
N ILE A 84 4.60 -10.51 -9.68
CA ILE A 84 3.16 -10.85 -9.74
C ILE A 84 2.72 -11.05 -11.19
N LYS A 85 3.15 -10.17 -12.11
CA LYS A 85 2.86 -10.31 -13.53
C LYS A 85 3.37 -11.65 -14.07
N GLN A 86 4.65 -11.96 -13.87
CA GLN A 86 5.26 -13.19 -14.36
C GLN A 86 4.55 -14.43 -13.82
N ASP A 87 4.26 -14.44 -12.52
CA ASP A 87 3.60 -15.56 -11.85
C ASP A 87 2.18 -15.77 -12.37
N SER A 88 1.41 -14.69 -12.50
CA SER A 88 0.03 -14.72 -13.01
C SER A 88 -0.04 -15.18 -14.46
N GLU A 89 0.87 -14.71 -15.31
CA GLU A 89 0.92 -15.09 -16.74
C GLU A 89 1.40 -16.53 -16.92
N THR A 90 2.36 -17.00 -16.12
CA THR A 90 2.85 -18.39 -16.16
C THR A 90 1.76 -19.37 -15.72
N HIS A 91 0.98 -19.03 -14.68
CA HIS A 91 -0.12 -19.87 -14.22
C HIS A 91 -1.36 -19.84 -15.14
N ALA A 92 -1.51 -18.82 -15.98
CA ALA A 92 -2.59 -18.74 -16.96
C ALA A 92 -2.39 -19.69 -18.17
N GLU A 93 -1.15 -20.13 -18.45
CA GLU A 93 -0.85 -21.04 -19.57
C GLU A 93 -1.13 -22.53 -19.25
N ILE A 94 -1.47 -22.86 -18.00
CA ILE A 94 -1.64 -24.25 -17.52
C ILE A 94 -3.12 -24.57 -17.19
N GLY A 95 -4.03 -23.60 -17.33
CA GLY A 95 -5.48 -23.76 -17.10
C GLY A 95 -6.29 -23.63 -18.38
#